data_AF-A0A955QCK6-F1
#
_entry.id   AF-A0A955QCK6-F1
#
_cell.length_a   1.000
_cell.length_b   1.000
_cell.length_c   1.000
_cell.angle_alpha   90.00
_cell.angle_beta   90.00
_cell.angle_gamma   90.00
#
_symmetry.space_group_name_H-M   'P 1'
#
loop_
_entity.id
_entity.type
_entity.pdbx_description
1 polymer ?
#
loop_
_entity_poly.entity_id
_entity_poly.type
_entity_poly.pdbx_seq_one_letter_code
_entity_poly.pdbx_strand_id
1 'polypeptide(L)'
;MGSNRSQLVLKGIFGLFLSIAIVSVIHSQSWAGEKEDLEAMQKALNQQILDKPFYPGDKAAVDAYLDEAIKKGVKPIEDKPAGWAPGWTCNNLMYSFNAYRNCMHYYRYHGRYYPY
;
A
#
# COMPACT_ATOMS: atom_id res chain seq x y z
N MET A 1 24.42 -33.29 57.48
CA MET A 1 24.23 -33.78 56.09
C MET A 1 23.45 -32.73 55.30
N GLY A 2 24.06 -32.02 54.34
CA GLY A 2 23.34 -30.95 53.62
C GLY A 2 24.09 -30.19 52.51
N SER A 3 25.24 -30.67 52.01
CA SER A 3 26.10 -29.86 51.11
C SER A 3 26.03 -30.27 49.63
N ASN A 4 25.73 -31.53 49.29
CA ASN A 4 25.91 -32.03 47.91
C ASN A 4 24.70 -31.86 46.98
N ARG A 5 23.48 -31.64 47.49
CA ARG A 5 22.29 -31.44 46.64
C ARG A 5 22.24 -30.04 46.01
N SER A 6 22.71 -29.01 46.73
CA SER A 6 22.69 -27.62 46.26
C SER A 6 23.68 -27.35 45.13
N GLN A 7 24.81 -28.07 45.11
CA GLN A 7 25.86 -27.96 44.07
C GLN A 7 25.42 -28.51 42.71
N LEU A 8 24.56 -29.53 42.70
CA LEU A 8 24.10 -30.18 41.47
C LEU A 8 23.03 -29.34 40.74
N VAL A 9 22.12 -28.73 41.50
CA VAL A 9 21.04 -27.87 40.98
C VAL A 9 21.62 -26.57 40.42
N LEU A 10 22.64 -26.00 41.05
CA LEU A 10 23.27 -24.75 40.59
C LEU A 10 24.03 -24.92 39.26
N LYS A 11 24.67 -26.08 39.05
CA LYS A 11 25.36 -26.42 37.79
C LYS A 11 24.39 -26.71 36.64
N GLY A 12 23.24 -27.34 36.92
CA GLY A 12 22.20 -27.59 35.92
C GLY A 12 21.53 -26.31 35.40
N ILE A 13 21.31 -25.34 36.29
CA ILE A 13 20.73 -24.04 35.94
C ILE A 13 21.74 -23.21 35.12
N PHE A 14 23.03 -23.20 35.50
CA PHE A 14 24.06 -22.48 34.72
C PHE A 14 24.27 -23.05 33.30
N GLY A 15 24.15 -24.37 33.12
CA GLY A 15 24.22 -25.00 31.79
C GLY A 15 23.05 -24.62 30.88
N LEU A 16 21.84 -24.47 31.44
CA LEU A 16 20.65 -24.06 30.70
C LEU A 16 20.73 -22.59 30.25
N PHE A 17 21.24 -21.70 31.11
CA PHE A 17 21.42 -20.28 30.77
C PHE A 17 22.54 -20.03 29.74
N LEU A 18 23.61 -20.84 29.75
CA LEU A 18 24.67 -20.74 28.75
C LEU A 18 24.21 -21.16 27.34
N SER A 19 23.24 -22.06 27.26
CA SER A 19 22.68 -22.58 25.99
C SER A 19 21.79 -21.54 25.29
N ILE A 20 21.04 -20.74 26.06
CA ILE A 20 20.15 -19.69 25.52
C ILE A 20 20.97 -18.51 24.97
N ALA A 21 22.12 -18.20 25.58
CA ALA A 21 22.95 -17.07 25.16
C ALA A 21 23.59 -17.27 23.76
N ILE A 22 23.86 -18.51 23.36
CA ILE A 22 24.53 -18.80 22.07
C ILE A 22 23.55 -18.68 20.88
N VAL A 23 22.26 -18.94 21.09
CA VAL A 23 21.23 -18.81 20.02
C VAL A 23 20.91 -17.33 19.70
N SER A 24 21.07 -16.43 20.67
CA SER A 24 20.78 -15.00 20.53
C SER A 24 21.79 -14.25 19.64
N VAL A 25 23.03 -14.74 19.51
CA VAL A 25 24.10 -14.04 18.78
C VAL A 25 23.99 -14.22 17.26
N ILE A 26 23.25 -15.23 16.79
CA ILE A 26 23.12 -15.54 15.36
C ILE A 26 22.08 -14.64 14.64
N HIS A 27 21.19 -13.97 15.38
CA HIS A 27 20.10 -13.18 14.80
C HIS A 27 20.47 -11.72 14.45
N SER A 28 21.66 -11.24 14.84
CA SER A 28 22.01 -9.81 14.74
C SER A 28 22.51 -9.36 13.36
N GLN A 29 22.73 -10.27 12.40
CA GLN A 29 23.43 -9.97 11.16
C GLN A 29 22.53 -9.75 9.93
N SER A 30 21.20 -9.86 10.05
CA SER A 30 20.28 -9.67 8.92
C SER A 30 19.63 -8.29 8.80
N TRP A 31 19.75 -7.42 9.81
CA TRP A 31 18.99 -6.15 9.90
C TRP A 31 19.69 -4.94 9.26
N ALA A 32 20.98 -5.04 8.95
CA ALA A 32 21.74 -3.92 8.38
C ALA A 32 21.40 -3.67 6.90
N GLY A 33 21.27 -4.73 6.09
CA GLY A 33 20.87 -4.61 4.68
C GLY A 33 19.41 -4.19 4.52
N GLU A 34 18.53 -4.66 5.42
CA GLU A 34 17.10 -4.37 5.38
C GLU A 34 16.80 -2.88 5.54
N LYS A 35 17.56 -2.17 6.39
CA LYS A 35 17.37 -0.73 6.61
C LYS A 35 17.80 0.10 5.40
N GLU A 36 18.93 -0.24 4.80
CA GLU A 36 19.45 0.45 3.61
C GLU A 36 18.52 0.24 2.40
N ASP A 37 17.99 -0.98 2.25
CA ASP A 37 16.98 -1.32 1.24
C ASP A 37 15.66 -0.58 1.49
N LEU A 38 15.21 -0.45 2.74
CA LEU A 38 14.01 0.31 3.10
C LEU A 38 14.17 1.81 2.82
N GLU A 39 15.33 2.39 3.13
CA GLU A 39 15.63 3.81 2.85
C GLU A 39 15.70 4.08 1.34
N ALA A 40 16.31 3.17 0.57
CA ALA A 40 16.35 3.24 -0.89
C ALA A 40 14.94 3.13 -1.49
N MET A 41 14.11 2.20 -1.01
CA MET A 41 12.71 2.05 -1.43
C MET A 41 11.87 3.26 -1.06
N GLN A 42 12.02 3.81 0.16
CA GLN A 42 11.30 5.00 0.60
C GLN A 42 11.69 6.22 -0.22
N LYS A 43 12.98 6.39 -0.53
CA LYS A 43 13.46 7.46 -1.41
C LYS A 43 12.91 7.31 -2.82
N ALA A 44 12.91 6.10 -3.38
CA ALA A 44 12.32 5.82 -4.69
C ALA A 44 10.82 6.13 -4.72
N LEU A 45 10.08 5.80 -3.65
CA LEU A 45 8.65 6.09 -3.55
C LEU A 45 8.38 7.59 -3.39
N ASN A 46 9.16 8.28 -2.56
CA ASN A 46 9.08 9.74 -2.42
C ASN A 46 9.40 10.44 -3.75
N GLN A 47 10.40 9.94 -4.49
CA GLN A 47 10.76 10.45 -5.80
C GLN A 47 9.61 10.26 -6.80
N GLN A 48 8.96 9.09 -6.82
CA GLN A 48 7.80 8.83 -7.68
C GLN A 48 6.62 9.78 -7.38
N ILE A 49 6.40 10.11 -6.10
CA ILE A 49 5.35 11.05 -5.68
C ILE A 49 5.69 12.49 -6.12
N LEU A 50 6.97 12.89 -6.05
CA LEU A 50 7.43 14.20 -6.49
C LEU A 50 7.45 14.35 -8.02
N ASP A 51 7.81 13.29 -8.74
CA ASP A 51 7.88 13.27 -10.21
C ASP A 51 6.49 13.21 -10.84
N LYS A 52 5.51 12.61 -10.14
CA LYS A 52 4.10 12.59 -10.52
C LYS A 52 3.24 13.15 -9.38
N PRO A 53 3.23 14.48 -9.18
CA PRO A 53 2.26 15.08 -8.28
C PRO A 53 0.87 14.59 -8.70
N PHE A 54 0.04 14.21 -7.73
CA PHE A 54 -1.30 13.68 -7.98
C PHE A 54 -2.08 14.67 -8.86
N TYR A 55 -2.09 14.39 -10.17
CA TYR A 55 -2.81 15.15 -11.15
C TYR A 55 -3.94 14.25 -11.64
N PRO A 56 -5.19 14.49 -11.22
CA PRO A 56 -6.32 13.72 -11.74
C PRO A 56 -6.48 13.85 -13.27
N GLY A 57 -5.75 14.80 -13.87
CA GLY A 57 -5.58 14.97 -15.30
C GLY A 57 -4.33 14.33 -15.91
N ASP A 58 -3.62 13.38 -15.29
CA ASP A 58 -2.82 12.42 -16.08
C ASP A 58 -3.81 11.57 -16.89
N LYS A 59 -4.34 12.22 -17.92
CA LYS A 59 -5.40 11.74 -18.77
C LYS A 59 -4.95 10.46 -19.45
N ALA A 60 -3.66 10.31 -19.73
CA ALA A 60 -3.09 9.11 -20.31
C ALA A 60 -3.20 7.91 -19.36
N ALA A 61 -2.87 8.10 -18.07
CA ALA A 61 -3.01 7.03 -17.09
C ALA A 61 -4.48 6.63 -16.86
N VAL A 62 -5.38 7.61 -16.78
CA VAL A 62 -6.83 7.35 -16.67
C VAL A 62 -7.34 6.64 -17.92
N ASP A 63 -6.97 7.12 -19.10
CA ASP A 63 -7.39 6.53 -20.37
C ASP A 63 -6.91 5.08 -20.51
N ALA A 64 -5.66 4.79 -20.17
CA ALA A 64 -5.10 3.44 -20.19
C ALA A 64 -5.84 2.48 -19.23
N TYR A 65 -6.11 2.92 -18.00
CA TYR A 65 -6.90 2.15 -17.05
C TYR A 65 -8.32 1.86 -17.56
N LEU A 66 -8.98 2.87 -18.14
CA LEU A 66 -10.34 2.74 -18.65
C LEU A 66 -10.40 1.83 -19.89
N ASP A 67 -9.43 1.92 -20.79
CA ASP A 67 -9.33 1.03 -21.94
C ASP A 67 -9.22 -0.43 -21.51
N GLU A 68 -8.42 -0.73 -20.49
CA GLU A 68 -8.31 -2.07 -19.93
C GLU A 68 -9.60 -2.51 -19.24
N ALA A 69 -10.23 -1.63 -18.44
CA ALA A 69 -11.48 -1.93 -17.74
C ALA A 69 -12.63 -2.25 -18.73
N ILE A 70 -12.76 -1.46 -19.79
CA ILE A 70 -13.77 -1.67 -20.84
C ILE A 70 -13.49 -2.96 -21.60
N LYS A 71 -12.22 -3.24 -21.98
CA LYS A 71 -11.83 -4.50 -22.63
C LYS A 71 -12.18 -5.72 -21.78
N LYS A 72 -12.07 -5.61 -20.46
CA LYS A 72 -12.43 -6.67 -19.50
C LYS A 72 -13.94 -6.72 -19.19
N GLY A 73 -14.76 -5.85 -19.78
CA GLY A 73 -16.21 -5.81 -19.53
C GLY A 73 -16.57 -5.35 -18.11
N VAL A 74 -15.69 -4.60 -17.45
CA VAL A 74 -15.97 -4.02 -16.13
C VAL A 74 -17.04 -2.95 -16.30
N LYS A 75 -18.12 -3.03 -15.52
CA LYS A 75 -19.18 -2.02 -15.53
C LYS A 75 -18.77 -0.80 -14.71
N PRO A 76 -19.20 0.42 -15.11
CA PRO A 76 -18.97 1.61 -14.31
C PRO A 76 -19.82 1.61 -13.04
N ILE A 77 -19.48 2.50 -12.10
CA ILE A 77 -20.35 2.81 -10.96
C ILE A 77 -21.52 3.64 -11.50
N GLU A 78 -22.74 3.17 -11.23
CA GLU A 78 -23.98 3.79 -11.70
C GLU A 78 -24.44 4.97 -10.82
N ASP A 79 -24.02 5.01 -9.55
CA ASP A 79 -24.35 6.08 -8.63
C ASP A 79 -23.58 7.37 -8.95
N LYS A 80 -24.32 8.49 -8.99
CA LYS A 80 -23.72 9.81 -9.18
C LYS A 80 -22.92 10.24 -7.93
N PRO A 81 -21.82 10.99 -8.11
CA PRO A 81 -21.06 11.51 -6.99
C PRO A 81 -21.90 12.49 -6.16
N ALA A 82 -21.55 12.65 -4.88
CA ALA A 82 -22.20 13.59 -3.99
C ALA A 82 -22.13 15.02 -4.56
N GLY A 83 -23.27 15.71 -4.59
CA GLY A 83 -23.38 17.08 -5.11
C GLY A 83 -23.45 17.20 -6.64
N TRP A 84 -23.59 16.09 -7.39
CA TRP A 84 -23.80 16.12 -8.84
C TRP A 84 -25.00 17.01 -9.20
N ALA A 85 -24.79 17.98 -10.09
CA ALA A 85 -25.78 19.00 -10.41
C ALA A 85 -26.00 19.18 -11.92
N PRO A 86 -27.16 19.72 -12.34
CA PRO A 86 -27.47 20.04 -13.73
C PRO A 86 -26.34 20.76 -14.48
N GLY A 87 -25.97 20.23 -15.64
CA GLY A 87 -24.92 20.75 -16.53
C GLY A 87 -23.51 20.27 -16.20
N TRP A 88 -23.32 19.43 -15.18
CA TRP A 88 -21.98 18.94 -14.83
C TRP A 88 -21.43 17.95 -15.86
N THR A 89 -20.12 18.00 -16.00
CA THR A 89 -19.29 17.05 -16.75
C THR A 89 -18.27 16.41 -15.80
N CYS A 90 -17.51 15.43 -16.28
CA CYS A 90 -16.45 14.85 -15.47
C CYS A 90 -15.39 15.87 -15.02
N ASN A 91 -15.17 16.95 -15.79
CA ASN A 91 -14.22 18.02 -15.40
C ASN A 91 -14.61 18.70 -14.08
N ASN A 92 -15.89 18.76 -13.76
CA ASN A 92 -16.35 19.31 -12.47
C ASN A 92 -15.91 18.45 -11.27
N LEU A 93 -15.47 17.22 -11.50
CA LEU A 93 -15.06 16.25 -10.48
C LEU A 93 -13.53 16.13 -10.33
N MET A 94 -12.75 17.01 -10.96
CA MET A 94 -11.27 16.96 -10.91
C MET A 94 -10.69 17.18 -9.51
N TYR A 95 -11.49 17.57 -8.52
CA TYR A 95 -11.08 17.60 -7.11
C TYR A 95 -10.88 16.20 -6.51
N SER A 96 -11.39 15.14 -7.15
CA SER A 96 -11.24 13.75 -6.70
C SER A 96 -10.95 12.84 -7.88
N PHE A 97 -9.77 12.22 -7.90
CA PHE A 97 -9.40 11.25 -8.93
C PHE A 97 -10.42 10.12 -9.06
N ASN A 98 -10.94 9.59 -7.95
CA ASN A 98 -11.93 8.53 -7.99
C ASN A 98 -13.24 9.01 -8.63
N ALA A 99 -13.74 10.19 -8.25
CA ALA A 99 -14.97 10.74 -8.83
C ALA A 99 -14.79 11.02 -10.33
N TYR A 100 -13.67 11.66 -10.69
CA TYR A 100 -13.31 11.93 -12.08
C TYR A 100 -13.21 10.65 -12.92
N ARG A 101 -12.41 9.67 -12.49
CA ARG A 101 -12.20 8.39 -13.19
C ARG A 101 -13.50 7.61 -13.32
N ASN A 102 -14.31 7.54 -12.27
CA ASN A 102 -15.58 6.83 -12.29
C ASN A 102 -16.57 7.49 -13.28
N CYS A 103 -16.64 8.82 -13.29
CA CYS A 103 -17.43 9.56 -14.27
C CYS A 103 -16.93 9.31 -15.70
N MET A 104 -15.62 9.33 -15.93
CA MET A 104 -15.04 9.03 -17.23
C MET A 104 -15.37 7.60 -17.68
N HIS A 105 -15.36 6.63 -16.76
CA HIS A 105 -15.78 5.25 -17.04
C HIS A 105 -17.26 5.19 -17.44
N TYR A 106 -18.13 5.83 -16.66
CA TYR A 106 -19.56 5.91 -16.93
C TYR A 106 -19.83 6.52 -18.31
N TYR A 107 -19.19 7.65 -18.60
CA TYR A 107 -19.34 8.35 -19.88
C TYR A 107 -18.89 7.51 -21.07
N ARG A 108 -17.75 6.81 -20.97
CA ARG A 108 -17.28 5.93 -22.06
C ARG A 108 -18.18 4.72 -22.27
N TYR A 109 -18.74 4.15 -21.19
CA TYR A 109 -19.59 2.97 -21.26
C TYR A 109 -20.99 3.32 -21.81
N HIS A 110 -21.59 4.43 -21.36
CA HIS A 110 -22.97 4.81 -21.69
C HIS A 110 -23.09 5.86 -22.80
N GLY A 111 -22.02 6.57 -23.13
CA GLY A 111 -22.02 7.69 -24.08
C GLY A 111 -22.70 8.97 -23.55
N ARG A 112 -22.95 9.05 -22.24
CA ARG A 112 -23.63 10.18 -21.57
C ARG A 112 -23.14 10.35 -20.14
N TYR A 113 -23.31 11.54 -19.57
CA TYR A 113 -23.04 11.79 -18.16
C TYR A 113 -24.14 11.25 -17.25
N TYR A 114 -23.89 11.22 -15.93
CA TYR A 114 -24.86 10.78 -14.94
C TYR A 114 -26.20 11.54 -15.05
N PRO A 115 -27.34 10.86 -14.89
CA PRO A 115 -28.66 11.48 -14.87
C PRO A 115 -28.87 12.32 -13.59
N TYR A 116 -29.80 13.26 -13.67
CA TYR A 116 -30.19 14.12 -12.55
C TYR A 116 -31.22 13.45 -11.64
#